data_AF-A0A842SZ03-F1
#
_entry.id   AF-A0A842SZ03-F1
#
_cell.length_a   1.000
_cell.length_b   1.000
_cell.length_c   1.000
_cell.angle_alpha   90.00
_cell.angle_beta   90.00
_cell.angle_gamma   90.00
#
_symmetry.space_group_name_H-M   'P 1'
#
loop_
_entity.id
_entity.type
_entity.pdbx_description
1 polymer ?
#
loop_
_entity_poly.entity_id
_entity_poly.type
_entity_poly.pdbx_seq_one_letter_code
_entity_poly.pdbx_strand_id
1 'polypeptide(L)'
;MPESNVILNEINKVFIPCRTVLEMEILTALLLENKNFDDIKHLPESQPTSKQLINAYQVSGIDALERIISHFTNVILNKLKPIVMYQRDFKQRFRMSNVDAYSKTRLCLFLALHRLKLKFLVIKRFIGELIPNELRHVNVIEEFYKFYYEKNEMNLKLMLSTKRMSERVKNLMERDDVIENSDLLNALSFKVHLNDKERIKFIMRDIKASLFICRLMFAKMDVITPFSKSKELNVNPERMMVSQDFIPELIPAISKSIRENNPRHLHTLLEAFDFMMENVFESINNAFEIASGGGIVLDGDETMFSLGNVFSV
;
A
#
# COMPACT_ATOMS: atom_id res chain seq x y z
N MET A 1 21.68 11.06 7.04
CA MET A 1 22.14 10.26 8.20
C MET A 1 22.38 8.82 7.76
N PRO A 2 23.37 8.09 8.31
CA PRO A 2 23.53 6.67 8.01
C PRO A 2 22.30 5.91 8.50
N GLU A 3 21.67 5.13 7.61
CA GLU A 3 20.52 4.28 7.91
C GLU A 3 20.88 3.32 9.05
N SER A 4 20.03 3.22 10.09
CA SER A 4 20.32 2.35 11.23
C SER A 4 20.40 0.89 10.78
N ASN A 5 21.52 0.22 11.11
CA ASN A 5 21.79 -1.18 10.79
C ASN A 5 20.68 -2.15 11.25
N VAL A 6 19.88 -1.77 12.25
CA VAL A 6 18.76 -2.57 12.74
C VAL A 6 17.61 -2.61 11.71
N ILE A 7 17.29 -1.46 11.11
CA ILE A 7 16.23 -1.30 10.10
C ILE A 7 16.56 -2.14 8.85
N LEU A 8 17.79 -2.00 8.35
CA LEU A 8 18.27 -2.77 7.20
C LEU A 8 18.23 -4.27 7.50
N ASN A 9 18.55 -4.69 8.72
CA ASN A 9 18.51 -6.10 9.10
C ASN A 9 17.08 -6.67 9.22
N GLU A 10 16.10 -5.90 9.69
CA GLU A 10 14.70 -6.33 9.73
C GLU A 10 14.08 -6.37 8.33
N ILE A 11 14.29 -5.31 7.54
CA ILE A 11 13.77 -5.24 6.17
C ILE A 11 14.42 -6.28 5.27
N ASN A 12 15.75 -6.52 5.34
CA ASN A 12 16.41 -7.52 4.51
C ASN A 12 15.94 -8.96 4.79
N LYS A 13 15.48 -9.27 6.02
CA LYS A 13 14.84 -10.57 6.32
C LYS A 13 13.48 -10.73 5.63
N VAL A 14 12.79 -9.61 5.38
CA VAL A 14 11.45 -9.55 4.79
C VAL A 14 11.47 -9.33 3.28
N PHE A 15 12.50 -8.68 2.75
CA PHE A 15 12.51 -8.12 1.40
C PHE A 15 12.70 -9.15 0.29
N ILE A 16 13.65 -10.09 0.44
CA ILE A 16 13.94 -11.13 -0.56
C ILE A 16 12.69 -11.94 -0.97
N PRO A 17 11.81 -12.39 -0.04
CA PRO A 17 10.60 -13.12 -0.41
C PRO A 17 9.44 -12.23 -0.90
N CYS A 18 9.53 -10.90 -0.79
CA CYS A 18 8.40 -9.99 -1.02
C CYS A 18 8.59 -9.01 -2.18
N ARG A 19 9.75 -9.02 -2.86
CA ARG A 19 10.00 -8.17 -4.04
C ARG A 19 8.89 -8.22 -5.08
N THR A 20 8.34 -9.40 -5.35
CA THR A 20 7.26 -9.57 -6.32
C THR A 20 5.94 -8.88 -5.91
N VAL A 21 5.72 -8.64 -4.61
CA VAL A 21 4.60 -7.81 -4.14
C VAL A 21 4.76 -6.36 -4.63
N LEU A 22 5.99 -5.83 -4.54
CA LEU A 22 6.32 -4.49 -5.02
C LEU A 22 6.20 -4.40 -6.54
N GLU A 23 6.75 -5.39 -7.25
CA GLU A 23 6.67 -5.46 -8.72
C GLU A 23 5.21 -5.47 -9.18
N MET A 24 4.35 -6.24 -8.52
CA MET A 24 2.92 -6.27 -8.82
C MET A 24 2.20 -4.97 -8.47
N GLU A 25 2.54 -4.34 -7.36
CA GLU A 25 2.00 -3.03 -6.99
C GLU A 25 2.36 -1.97 -8.03
N ILE A 26 3.62 -1.92 -8.46
CA ILE A 26 4.11 -1.02 -9.52
C ILE A 26 3.39 -1.30 -10.84
N LEU A 27 3.30 -2.57 -11.22
CA LEU A 27 2.62 -2.96 -12.45
C LEU A 27 1.13 -2.58 -12.43
N THR A 28 0.48 -2.71 -11.28
CA THR A 28 -0.90 -2.26 -11.07
C THR A 28 -1.01 -0.74 -11.21
N ALA A 29 -0.08 0.00 -10.61
CA ALA A 29 -0.05 1.46 -10.71
C ALA A 29 0.12 1.91 -12.16
N LEU A 30 1.01 1.28 -12.94
CA LEU A 30 1.17 1.56 -14.37
C LEU A 30 -0.10 1.24 -15.18
N LEU A 31 -0.76 0.11 -14.89
CA LEU A 31 -2.04 -0.24 -15.52
C LEU A 31 -3.10 0.84 -15.28
N LEU A 32 -3.21 1.31 -14.05
CA LEU A 32 -4.18 2.34 -13.62
C LEU A 32 -3.86 3.74 -14.16
N GLU A 33 -2.75 3.92 -14.86
CA GLU A 33 -2.53 5.12 -15.66
C GLU A 33 -3.47 5.19 -16.86
N ASN A 34 -3.77 4.03 -17.44
CA ASN A 34 -4.50 3.89 -18.69
C ASN A 34 -5.89 3.26 -18.51
N LYS A 35 -6.22 2.81 -17.30
CA LYS A 35 -7.50 2.13 -16.97
C LYS A 35 -8.15 2.70 -15.73
N ASN A 36 -9.48 2.59 -15.65
CA ASN A 36 -10.20 2.94 -14.43
C ASN A 36 -10.03 1.82 -13.40
N PHE A 37 -9.93 2.19 -12.12
CA PHE A 37 -9.91 1.23 -11.02
C PHE A 37 -11.18 0.36 -10.98
N ASP A 38 -12.31 0.91 -11.41
CA ASP A 38 -13.57 0.17 -11.50
C ASP A 38 -13.49 -1.05 -12.42
N ASP A 39 -12.57 -1.04 -13.40
CA ASP A 39 -12.39 -2.13 -14.37
C ASP A 39 -11.71 -3.35 -13.73
N ILE A 40 -10.92 -3.14 -12.66
CA ILE A 40 -10.13 -4.19 -12.02
C ILE A 40 -10.58 -4.52 -10.59
N LYS A 41 -11.31 -3.63 -9.91
CA LYS A 41 -11.61 -3.74 -8.47
C LYS A 41 -12.28 -5.06 -8.04
N HIS A 42 -13.01 -5.71 -8.94
CA HIS A 42 -13.72 -6.97 -8.68
C HIS A 42 -12.91 -8.22 -9.04
N LEU A 43 -11.80 -8.09 -9.77
CA LEU A 43 -10.96 -9.25 -10.12
C LEU A 43 -10.60 -10.12 -8.90
N PRO A 44 -10.24 -9.57 -7.73
CA PRO A 44 -9.89 -10.39 -6.57
C PRO A 44 -10.99 -11.37 -6.15
N GLU A 45 -12.26 -11.02 -6.31
CA GLU A 45 -13.41 -11.85 -5.90
C GLU A 45 -13.44 -13.18 -6.67
N SER A 46 -12.91 -13.20 -7.89
CA SER A 46 -12.81 -14.40 -8.73
C SER A 46 -11.57 -15.25 -8.48
N GLN A 47 -10.68 -14.84 -7.57
CA GLN A 47 -9.39 -15.48 -7.28
C GLN A 47 -8.58 -15.81 -8.56
N PRO A 48 -8.24 -14.80 -9.39
CA PRO A 48 -7.86 -15.00 -10.78
C PRO A 48 -6.58 -15.82 -10.92
N THR A 49 -6.50 -16.59 -12.00
CA THR A 49 -5.29 -17.29 -12.45
C THR A 49 -4.29 -16.29 -13.04
N SER A 50 -3.03 -16.72 -13.18
CA SER A 50 -1.98 -15.92 -13.81
C SER A 50 -2.37 -15.51 -15.23
N LYS A 51 -2.98 -16.40 -16.02
CA LYS A 51 -3.48 -16.08 -17.37
C LYS A 51 -4.56 -14.99 -17.37
N GLN A 52 -5.49 -15.05 -16.42
CA GLN A 52 -6.54 -14.03 -16.31
C GLN A 52 -5.96 -12.67 -15.93
N LEU A 53 -4.98 -12.63 -15.02
CA LEU A 53 -4.28 -11.39 -14.68
C LEU A 53 -3.44 -10.86 -15.85
N ILE A 54 -2.68 -11.70 -16.55
CA ILE A 54 -1.91 -11.30 -17.74
C ILE A 54 -2.81 -10.63 -18.79
N ASN A 55 -3.97 -11.25 -19.06
CA ASN A 55 -4.95 -10.71 -20.00
C ASN A 55 -5.58 -9.40 -19.49
N ALA A 56 -5.94 -9.32 -18.20
CA ALA A 56 -6.50 -8.11 -17.61
C ALA A 56 -5.50 -6.93 -17.66
N TYR A 57 -4.21 -7.23 -17.50
CA TYR A 57 -3.12 -6.26 -17.57
C TYR A 57 -2.73 -5.92 -19.01
N GLN A 58 -3.19 -6.70 -20.00
CA GLN A 58 -2.84 -6.55 -21.43
C GLN A 58 -1.32 -6.58 -21.67
N VAL A 59 -0.62 -7.45 -20.95
CA VAL A 59 0.85 -7.62 -21.06
C VAL A 59 1.24 -8.93 -21.76
N SER A 60 0.30 -9.55 -22.46
CA SER A 60 0.52 -10.79 -23.19
C SER A 60 1.63 -10.61 -24.24
N GLY A 61 2.64 -11.49 -24.23
CA GLY A 61 3.82 -11.41 -25.09
C GLY A 61 4.96 -10.55 -24.53
N ILE A 62 4.85 -10.04 -23.29
CA ILE A 62 5.93 -9.34 -22.59
C ILE A 62 6.46 -10.26 -21.48
N ASP A 63 7.41 -11.14 -21.82
CA ASP A 63 7.93 -12.22 -20.97
C ASP A 63 8.27 -11.77 -19.53
N ALA A 64 8.93 -10.62 -19.37
CA ALA A 64 9.32 -10.11 -18.06
C ALA A 64 8.10 -9.81 -17.16
N LEU A 65 7.06 -9.18 -17.72
CA LEU A 65 5.83 -8.84 -16.99
C LEU A 65 4.98 -10.10 -16.72
N GLU A 66 4.92 -11.02 -17.68
CA GLU A 66 4.25 -12.31 -17.49
C GLU A 66 4.91 -13.13 -16.38
N ARG A 67 6.25 -13.12 -16.29
CA ARG A 67 7.02 -13.78 -15.22
C ARG A 67 6.69 -13.19 -13.85
N ILE A 68 6.59 -11.86 -13.72
CA ILE A 68 6.17 -11.20 -12.47
C ILE A 68 4.78 -11.67 -12.05
N ILE A 69 3.79 -11.57 -12.95
CA ILE A 69 2.40 -11.96 -12.65
C ILE A 69 2.31 -13.45 -12.32
N SER A 70 3.02 -14.28 -13.06
CA SER A 70 3.04 -15.73 -12.85
C SER A 70 3.70 -16.10 -11.54
N HIS A 71 4.82 -15.47 -11.18
CA HIS A 71 5.48 -15.71 -9.89
C HIS A 71 4.59 -15.25 -8.72
N PHE A 72 3.99 -14.06 -8.83
CA PHE A 72 3.06 -13.58 -7.81
C PHE A 72 1.91 -14.56 -7.61
N THR A 73 1.25 -14.97 -8.69
CA THR A 73 0.05 -15.80 -8.61
C THR A 73 0.36 -17.24 -8.20
N ASN A 74 1.39 -17.84 -8.81
CA ASN A 74 1.64 -19.26 -8.64
C ASN A 74 2.52 -19.57 -7.42
N VAL A 75 3.28 -18.59 -6.92
CA VAL A 75 4.20 -18.77 -5.78
C VAL A 75 3.76 -17.96 -4.57
N ILE A 76 3.55 -16.65 -4.70
CA ILE A 76 3.26 -15.79 -3.54
C ILE A 76 1.84 -16.02 -3.02
N LEU A 77 0.84 -15.93 -3.89
CA LEU A 77 -0.56 -16.15 -3.52
C LEU A 77 -0.80 -17.57 -3.00
N ASN A 78 -0.20 -18.58 -3.64
CA ASN A 78 -0.35 -19.98 -3.21
C ASN A 78 0.29 -20.32 -1.86
N LYS A 79 1.19 -19.47 -1.35
CA LYS A 79 1.72 -19.62 0.02
C LYS A 79 0.72 -19.18 1.08
N LEU A 80 -0.25 -18.33 0.73
CA LEU A 80 -1.26 -17.85 1.66
C LEU A 80 -2.26 -18.96 1.95
N LYS A 81 -2.28 -19.42 3.21
CA LYS A 81 -3.23 -20.43 3.66
C LYS A 81 -4.57 -19.79 4.02
N PRO A 82 -5.71 -20.37 3.60
CA PRO A 82 -7.04 -19.94 4.00
C PRO A 82 -7.17 -19.76 5.51
N ILE A 83 -7.95 -18.76 5.93
CA ILE A 83 -8.34 -18.65 7.34
C ILE A 83 -9.46 -19.65 7.55
N VAL A 84 -9.20 -20.66 8.37
CA VAL A 84 -10.22 -21.64 8.75
C VAL A 84 -11.22 -20.98 9.69
N MET A 85 -12.27 -20.38 9.14
CA MET A 85 -13.41 -19.83 9.88
C MET A 85 -14.37 -20.94 10.31
N TYR A 86 -13.95 -21.86 11.19
CA TYR A 86 -14.95 -22.70 11.84
C TYR A 86 -15.72 -21.85 12.86
N GLN A 87 -17.06 -21.95 12.86
CA GLN A 87 -17.88 -21.75 14.06
C GLN A 87 -17.39 -22.74 15.12
N ARG A 88 -16.30 -22.39 15.82
CA ARG A 88 -15.87 -23.13 17.01
C ARG A 88 -16.59 -22.50 18.17
N ASP A 89 -17.46 -23.29 18.80
CA ASP A 89 -18.04 -23.02 20.10
C ASP A 89 -17.04 -22.26 20.99
N PHE A 90 -17.51 -21.15 21.55
CA PHE A 90 -16.80 -20.22 22.43
C PHE A 90 -16.25 -20.86 23.74
N LYS A 91 -16.17 -22.18 23.84
CA LYS A 91 -15.81 -22.91 25.07
C LYS A 91 -14.34 -23.32 25.19
N GLN A 92 -13.50 -23.16 24.17
CA GLN A 92 -12.06 -23.47 24.32
C GLN A 92 -11.16 -22.50 23.56
N ARG A 93 -10.82 -21.37 24.21
CA ARG A 93 -9.77 -20.41 23.78
C ARG A 93 -8.34 -20.98 23.75
N PHE A 94 -8.13 -22.26 24.05
CA PHE A 94 -6.80 -22.86 24.30
C PHE A 94 -6.34 -23.89 23.25
N ARG A 95 -6.77 -23.79 21.99
CA ARG A 95 -6.09 -24.51 20.88
C ARG A 95 -5.55 -23.55 19.84
N MET A 96 -4.52 -22.80 20.24
CA MET A 96 -3.59 -22.13 19.32
C MET A 96 -2.79 -23.20 18.57
N SER A 97 -3.17 -23.45 17.32
CA SER A 97 -2.36 -24.24 16.39
C SER A 97 -1.34 -23.29 15.75
N ASN A 98 -0.08 -23.32 16.21
CA ASN A 98 1.09 -22.55 15.72
C ASN A 98 0.77 -21.27 14.92
N VAL A 99 0.46 -20.19 15.65
CA VAL A 99 0.36 -18.82 15.11
C VAL A 99 1.63 -18.44 14.31
N ASP A 100 2.79 -18.96 14.72
CA ASP A 100 4.09 -18.79 14.04
C ASP A 100 4.19 -19.40 12.63
N ALA A 101 3.44 -20.47 12.33
CA ALA A 101 3.47 -21.06 10.99
C ALA A 101 2.61 -20.26 10.00
N TYR A 102 1.52 -19.66 10.48
CA TYR A 102 0.65 -18.78 9.69
C TYR A 102 1.27 -17.40 9.49
N SER A 103 1.94 -16.84 10.50
CA SER A 103 2.62 -15.54 10.37
C SER A 103 3.77 -15.58 9.36
N LYS A 104 4.55 -16.67 9.32
CA LYS A 104 5.63 -16.86 8.32
C LYS A 104 5.14 -16.98 6.88
N THR A 105 4.00 -17.64 6.65
CA THR A 105 3.43 -17.78 5.30
C THR A 105 2.75 -16.50 4.79
N ARG A 106 2.37 -15.60 5.70
CA ARG A 106 1.67 -14.35 5.41
C ARG A 106 2.57 -13.11 5.40
N LEU A 107 3.89 -13.31 5.45
CA LEU A 107 4.87 -12.23 5.45
C LEU A 107 4.67 -11.23 4.29
N CYS A 108 4.40 -11.73 3.09
CA CYS A 108 4.13 -10.90 1.92
C CYS A 108 2.85 -10.05 2.07
N LEU A 109 1.83 -10.57 2.75
CA LEU A 109 0.57 -9.86 3.00
C LEU A 109 0.79 -8.77 4.05
N PHE A 110 1.54 -9.07 5.11
CA PHE A 110 1.91 -8.08 6.11
C PHE A 110 2.73 -6.93 5.51
N LEU A 111 3.62 -7.21 4.56
CA LEU A 111 4.32 -6.16 3.83
C LEU A 111 3.36 -5.32 2.98
N ALA A 112 2.45 -5.94 2.23
CA ALA A 112 1.46 -5.23 1.41
C ALA A 112 0.59 -4.29 2.27
N LEU A 113 0.10 -4.79 3.41
CA LEU A 113 -0.68 -4.01 4.38
C LEU A 113 0.13 -2.86 4.99
N HIS A 114 1.39 -3.13 5.34
CA HIS A 114 2.27 -2.10 5.88
C HIS A 114 2.49 -0.95 4.89
N ARG A 115 2.70 -1.29 3.61
CA ARG A 115 2.85 -0.28 2.55
C ARG A 115 1.58 0.54 2.35
N LEU A 116 0.41 -0.10 2.33
CA LEU A 116 -0.87 0.59 2.27
C LEU A 116 -1.01 1.56 3.47
N LYS A 117 -0.72 1.09 4.69
CA LYS A 117 -0.78 1.93 5.89
C LYS A 117 0.16 3.13 5.81
N LEU A 118 1.39 2.91 5.37
CA LEU A 118 2.40 3.96 5.28
C LEU A 118 1.97 5.09 4.33
N LYS A 119 1.32 4.78 3.20
CA LYS A 119 0.80 5.80 2.28
C LYS A 119 -0.17 6.75 2.99
N PHE A 120 -1.05 6.22 3.83
CA PHE A 120 -1.98 7.02 4.64
C PHE A 120 -1.28 7.74 5.80
N LEU A 121 -0.26 7.15 6.41
CA LEU A 121 0.57 7.84 7.42
C LEU A 121 1.29 9.05 6.84
N VAL A 122 1.85 8.95 5.63
CA VAL A 122 2.47 10.07 4.94
C VAL A 122 1.45 11.19 4.70
N ILE A 123 0.22 10.85 4.31
CA ILE A 123 -0.85 11.82 4.09
C ILE A 123 -1.26 12.51 5.41
N LYS A 124 -1.53 11.74 6.48
CA LYS A 124 -1.83 12.30 7.81
C LYS A 124 -0.70 13.20 8.30
N ARG A 125 0.56 12.79 8.09
CA ARG A 125 1.73 13.55 8.51
C ARG A 125 1.83 14.88 7.77
N PHE A 126 1.66 14.88 6.45
CA PHE A 126 1.64 16.10 5.67
C PHE A 126 0.58 17.08 6.18
N ILE A 127 -0.65 16.63 6.41
CA ILE A 127 -1.75 17.48 6.90
C ILE A 127 -1.48 17.98 8.32
N GLY A 128 -0.95 17.14 9.21
CA GLY A 128 -0.53 17.56 10.55
C GLY A 128 0.61 18.59 10.54
N GLU A 129 1.52 18.51 9.57
CA GLU A 129 2.63 19.46 9.37
C GLU A 129 2.24 20.70 8.55
N LEU A 130 1.07 20.67 7.89
CA LEU A 130 0.49 21.78 7.12
C LEU A 130 -0.01 22.91 8.03
N ILE A 131 -0.50 22.56 9.21
CA ILE A 131 -1.21 23.44 10.15
C ILE A 131 -0.28 24.42 10.89
N PRO A 132 1.01 24.12 11.19
CA PRO A 132 1.90 25.05 11.88
C PRO A 132 2.70 26.01 10.98
N ASN A 133 2.82 25.76 9.67
CA ASN A 133 3.76 26.47 8.80
C ASN A 133 3.07 27.36 7.77
N GLU A 134 3.70 28.49 7.43
CA GLU A 134 3.23 29.64 6.64
C GLU A 134 2.91 29.33 5.15
N LEU A 135 2.13 28.29 4.85
CA LEU A 135 1.78 27.85 3.50
C LEU A 135 0.79 28.76 2.76
N ARG A 136 0.48 29.95 3.31
CA ARG A 136 -0.43 30.93 2.69
C ARG A 136 0.02 31.37 1.29
N HIS A 137 1.31 31.21 0.96
CA HIS A 137 1.90 31.62 -0.30
C HIS A 137 2.37 30.47 -1.20
N VAL A 138 2.12 29.21 -0.82
CA VAL A 138 2.64 28.04 -1.54
C VAL A 138 1.48 27.23 -2.12
N ASN A 139 1.71 26.59 -3.28
CA ASN A 139 0.75 25.62 -3.81
C ASN A 139 0.74 24.35 -2.93
N VAL A 140 -0.23 24.27 -2.02
CA VAL A 140 -0.42 23.14 -1.09
C VAL A 140 -0.46 21.79 -1.81
N ILE A 141 -1.07 21.70 -3.00
CA ILE A 141 -1.18 20.44 -3.74
C ILE A 141 0.19 20.03 -4.30
N GLU A 142 1.01 21.00 -4.71
CA GLU A 142 2.38 20.76 -5.12
C GLU A 142 3.26 20.25 -3.99
N GLU A 143 3.20 20.90 -2.83
CA GLU A 143 3.95 20.49 -1.65
C GLU A 143 3.48 19.15 -1.11
N PHE A 144 2.17 18.88 -1.17
CA PHE A 144 1.62 17.57 -0.84
C PHE A 144 2.22 16.48 -1.72
N TYR A 145 2.26 16.73 -3.04
CA TYR A 145 2.84 15.80 -4.00
C TYR A 145 4.33 15.59 -3.76
N LYS A 146 5.12 16.65 -3.56
CA LYS A 146 6.55 16.55 -3.28
C LYS A 146 6.81 15.74 -2.01
N PHE A 147 6.14 16.10 -0.92
CA PHE A 147 6.25 15.39 0.35
C PHE A 147 5.87 13.91 0.21
N TYR A 148 4.73 13.63 -0.44
CA TYR A 148 4.29 12.25 -0.65
C TYR A 148 5.30 11.46 -1.48
N TYR A 149 5.77 12.05 -2.59
CA TYR A 149 6.73 11.44 -3.49
C TYR A 149 8.04 11.13 -2.79
N GLU A 150 8.63 12.09 -2.09
CA GLU A 150 9.90 11.93 -1.37
C GLU A 150 9.80 10.83 -0.31
N LYS A 151 8.72 10.81 0.49
CA LYS A 151 8.53 9.82 1.54
C LYS A 151 8.27 8.42 0.98
N ASN A 152 7.54 8.31 -0.12
CA ASN A 152 7.32 7.04 -0.79
C ASN A 152 8.60 6.52 -1.46
N GLU A 153 9.40 7.40 -2.08
CA GLU A 153 10.69 7.07 -2.66
C GLU A 153 11.68 6.60 -1.58
N MET A 154 11.75 7.30 -0.43
CA MET A 154 12.57 6.88 0.71
C MET A 154 12.15 5.49 1.22
N ASN A 155 10.84 5.26 1.37
CA ASN A 155 10.32 3.96 1.76
C ASN A 155 10.71 2.85 0.76
N LEU A 156 10.59 3.13 -0.54
CA LEU A 156 11.00 2.19 -1.59
C LEU A 156 12.50 1.94 -1.57
N LYS A 157 13.34 2.95 -1.36
CA LYS A 157 14.80 2.79 -1.24
C LYS A 157 15.21 1.95 -0.04
N LEU A 158 14.56 2.17 1.11
CA LEU A 158 14.77 1.35 2.32
C LEU A 158 14.38 -0.12 2.07
N MET A 159 13.30 -0.35 1.33
CA MET A 159 12.87 -1.69 0.95
C MET A 159 13.83 -2.30 -0.09
N LEU A 160 14.14 -1.60 -1.18
CA LEU A 160 14.91 -2.07 -2.34
C LEU A 160 16.45 -2.17 -2.11
N SER A 161 16.89 -2.42 -0.88
CA SER A 161 18.27 -2.21 -0.41
C SER A 161 19.35 -2.60 -1.44
N THR A 162 20.23 -1.63 -1.74
CA THR A 162 21.27 -1.73 -2.78
C THR A 162 22.57 -2.39 -2.29
N LYS A 163 22.57 -3.23 -1.25
CA LYS A 163 23.83 -3.86 -0.77
C LYS A 163 23.86 -5.39 -0.77
N ARG A 164 24.75 -5.88 -1.65
CA ARG A 164 25.22 -7.25 -1.91
C ARG A 164 24.18 -8.18 -2.54
N MET A 165 23.91 -7.90 -3.82
CA MET A 165 23.76 -8.99 -4.78
C MET A 165 24.92 -9.98 -4.62
N SER A 166 24.62 -11.24 -4.35
CA SER A 166 25.64 -12.29 -4.39
C SER A 166 26.18 -12.40 -5.83
N GLU A 167 27.45 -12.80 -6.01
CA GLU A 167 28.05 -13.02 -7.35
C GLU A 167 27.18 -13.92 -8.24
N ARG A 168 26.41 -14.82 -7.62
CA ARG A 168 25.47 -15.73 -8.29
C ARG A 168 24.23 -15.02 -8.87
N VAL A 169 23.80 -13.90 -8.28
CA VAL A 169 22.72 -13.04 -8.78
C VAL A 169 23.27 -11.98 -9.75
N LYS A 170 24.54 -11.57 -9.59
CA LYS A 170 25.24 -10.65 -10.51
C LYS A 170 25.41 -11.26 -11.91
N ASN A 171 25.72 -12.56 -11.99
CA ASN A 171 25.83 -13.28 -13.26
C ASN A 171 24.46 -13.60 -13.92
N LEU A 172 23.35 -13.29 -13.24
CA LEU A 172 21.99 -13.39 -13.79
C LEU A 172 21.55 -12.08 -14.45
N MET A 173 22.36 -11.01 -14.38
CA MET A 173 22.06 -9.68 -14.91
C MET A 173 22.80 -9.33 -16.22
N GLU A 174 23.31 -10.34 -16.95
CA GLU A 174 23.90 -10.15 -18.29
C GLU A 174 22.99 -10.71 -19.40
N ARG A 175 21.66 -10.64 -19.23
CA ARG A 175 20.69 -11.01 -20.28
C ARG A 175 19.51 -10.03 -20.32
N ASP A 176 19.03 -9.77 -21.54
CA ASP A 176 18.02 -8.78 -21.94
C ASP A 176 16.58 -9.02 -21.40
N ASP A 177 16.42 -9.80 -20.33
CA ASP A 177 15.13 -10.31 -19.84
C ASP A 177 14.90 -10.20 -18.31
N VAL A 178 15.64 -9.32 -17.61
CA VAL A 178 15.50 -9.06 -16.15
C VAL A 178 15.16 -7.59 -15.86
N ILE A 179 14.11 -7.34 -15.08
CA ILE A 179 13.76 -6.00 -14.57
C ILE A 179 14.63 -5.68 -13.35
N GLU A 180 15.38 -4.58 -13.39
CA GLU A 180 16.25 -4.14 -12.31
C GLU A 180 15.51 -3.34 -11.23
N ASN A 181 16.11 -3.19 -10.04
CA ASN A 181 15.56 -2.28 -9.01
C ASN A 181 15.52 -0.82 -9.50
N SER A 182 16.50 -0.43 -10.31
CA SER A 182 16.56 0.84 -11.05
C SER A 182 15.38 1.01 -11.98
N ASP A 183 14.98 -0.03 -12.72
CA ASP A 183 13.82 0.03 -13.62
C ASP A 183 12.50 0.20 -12.86
N LEU A 184 12.36 -0.48 -11.72
CA LEU A 184 11.20 -0.33 -10.83
C LEU A 184 11.10 1.09 -10.27
N LEU A 185 12.22 1.66 -9.83
CA LEU A 185 12.31 3.04 -9.34
C LEU A 185 12.04 4.05 -10.47
N ASN A 186 12.57 3.81 -11.67
CA ASN A 186 12.36 4.64 -12.85
C ASN A 186 10.89 4.60 -13.29
N ALA A 187 10.26 3.43 -13.32
CA ALA A 187 8.84 3.28 -13.67
C ALA A 187 7.90 4.04 -12.72
N LEU A 188 8.26 4.15 -11.44
CA LEU A 188 7.52 4.93 -10.45
C LEU A 188 7.78 6.44 -10.53
N SER A 189 8.94 6.85 -11.04
CA SER A 189 9.42 8.24 -11.03
C SER A 189 9.26 8.97 -12.37
N PHE A 190 8.88 8.30 -13.46
CA PHE A 190 9.05 8.85 -14.82
C PHE A 190 8.09 9.99 -15.23
N LYS A 191 7.23 10.52 -14.35
CA LYS A 191 6.36 11.64 -14.72
C LYS A 191 6.46 12.79 -13.72
N VAL A 192 7.13 13.86 -14.14
CA VAL A 192 6.94 15.19 -13.56
C VAL A 192 5.49 15.58 -13.84
N HIS A 193 4.63 15.47 -12.83
CA HIS A 193 3.22 15.84 -12.96
C HIS A 193 3.09 17.37 -12.86
N LEU A 194 2.74 17.98 -13.99
CA LEU A 194 2.78 19.44 -14.17
C LEU A 194 1.52 20.14 -13.64
N ASN A 195 0.39 19.42 -13.46
CA ASN A 195 -0.85 20.00 -12.94
C ASN A 195 -1.34 19.31 -11.66
N ASP A 196 -2.08 20.06 -10.84
CA ASP A 196 -2.57 19.61 -9.52
C ASP A 196 -3.49 18.37 -9.61
N LYS A 197 -4.25 18.25 -10.69
CA LYS A 197 -5.13 17.09 -10.93
C LYS A 197 -4.31 15.82 -11.17
N GLU A 198 -3.23 15.90 -11.93
CA GLU A 198 -2.32 14.77 -12.18
C GLU A 198 -1.55 14.38 -10.93
N ARG A 199 -1.13 15.35 -10.13
CA ARG A 199 -0.48 15.12 -8.83
C ARG A 199 -1.39 14.32 -7.89
N ILE A 200 -2.67 14.69 -7.78
CA ILE A 200 -3.63 13.91 -6.97
C ILE A 200 -3.93 12.55 -7.60
N LYS A 201 -4.09 12.48 -8.93
CA LYS A 201 -4.26 11.19 -9.63
C LYS A 201 -3.12 10.23 -9.37
N PHE A 202 -1.88 10.71 -9.34
CA PHE A 202 -0.71 9.90 -9.01
C PHE A 202 -0.82 9.26 -7.62
N ILE A 203 -1.12 10.07 -6.60
CA ILE A 203 -1.29 9.60 -5.21
C ILE A 203 -2.43 8.58 -5.12
N MET A 204 -3.57 8.86 -5.74
CA MET A 204 -4.71 7.94 -5.74
C MET A 204 -4.43 6.63 -6.46
N ARG A 205 -3.71 6.68 -7.57
CA ARG A 205 -3.30 5.50 -8.34
C ARG A 205 -2.41 4.59 -7.50
N ASP A 206 -1.47 5.18 -6.78
CA ASP A 206 -0.55 4.46 -5.90
C ASP A 206 -1.29 3.80 -4.72
N ILE A 207 -2.24 4.50 -4.09
CA ILE A 207 -3.12 3.91 -3.06
C ILE A 207 -3.96 2.75 -3.61
N LYS A 208 -4.61 2.97 -4.76
CA LYS A 208 -5.46 1.98 -5.43
C LYS A 208 -4.69 0.71 -5.78
N ALA A 209 -3.45 0.85 -6.22
CA ALA A 209 -2.56 -0.27 -6.50
C ALA A 209 -2.28 -1.10 -5.23
N SER A 210 -1.85 -0.48 -4.13
CA SER A 210 -1.64 -1.21 -2.86
C SER A 210 -2.91 -1.89 -2.36
N LEU A 211 -4.06 -1.19 -2.43
CA LEU A 211 -5.33 -1.74 -2.01
C LEU A 211 -5.71 -2.98 -2.83
N PHE A 212 -5.54 -2.91 -4.16
CA PHE A 212 -5.80 -4.04 -5.05
C PHE A 212 -4.92 -5.26 -4.74
N ILE A 213 -3.62 -5.05 -4.51
CA ILE A 213 -2.71 -6.14 -4.14
C ILE A 213 -3.11 -6.77 -2.82
N CYS A 214 -3.44 -5.98 -1.79
CA CYS A 214 -3.97 -6.50 -0.54
C CYS A 214 -5.23 -7.35 -0.77
N ARG A 215 -6.19 -6.87 -1.58
CA ARG A 215 -7.41 -7.61 -1.89
C ARG A 215 -7.14 -8.92 -2.63
N LEU A 216 -6.21 -8.95 -3.59
CA LEU A 216 -5.81 -10.19 -4.27
C LEU A 216 -5.26 -11.23 -3.28
N MET A 217 -4.45 -10.78 -2.32
CA MET A 217 -3.87 -11.65 -1.30
C MET A 217 -4.92 -12.16 -0.31
N PHE A 218 -5.82 -11.29 0.17
CA PHE A 218 -6.91 -11.70 1.07
C PHE A 218 -7.94 -12.62 0.41
N ALA A 219 -8.24 -12.41 -0.87
CA ALA A 219 -9.16 -13.28 -1.58
C ALA A 219 -8.66 -14.73 -1.64
N LYS A 220 -7.34 -14.94 -1.73
CA LYS A 220 -6.72 -16.29 -1.66
C LYS A 220 -6.79 -16.91 -0.27
N MET A 221 -7.10 -16.11 0.73
CA MET A 221 -7.36 -16.58 2.09
C MET A 221 -8.86 -16.73 2.37
N ASP A 222 -9.71 -16.62 1.34
CA ASP A 222 -11.18 -16.60 1.39
C ASP A 222 -11.77 -15.44 2.20
N VAL A 223 -11.05 -14.31 2.27
CA VAL A 223 -11.50 -13.07 2.91
C VAL A 223 -11.82 -12.04 1.84
N ILE A 224 -13.11 -11.77 1.62
CA ILE A 224 -13.56 -10.88 0.53
C ILE A 224 -13.55 -9.41 0.97
N THR A 225 -13.81 -9.14 2.25
CA THR A 225 -13.93 -7.78 2.81
C THR A 225 -12.99 -7.57 4.00
N PRO A 226 -11.66 -7.61 3.79
CA PRO A 226 -10.67 -7.56 4.88
C PRO A 226 -10.64 -6.21 5.61
N PHE A 227 -11.10 -5.14 4.95
CA PHE A 227 -11.14 -3.78 5.50
C PHE A 227 -12.49 -3.41 6.11
N SER A 228 -13.47 -4.32 6.08
CA SER A 228 -14.80 -4.06 6.66
C SER A 228 -14.80 -4.40 8.14
N LYS A 229 -15.38 -3.52 8.95
CA LYS A 229 -15.77 -3.85 10.33
C LYS A 229 -17.01 -4.73 10.29
N SER A 230 -17.08 -5.69 11.22
CA SER A 230 -18.28 -6.51 11.43
C SER A 230 -19.44 -5.76 12.12
N LYS A 231 -19.23 -4.50 12.55
CA LYS A 231 -20.15 -3.80 13.47
C LYS A 231 -20.69 -2.43 13.02
N GLU A 232 -20.23 -1.85 11.91
CA GLU A 232 -20.70 -0.54 11.47
C GLU A 232 -21.18 -0.59 10.01
N LEU A 233 -22.49 -0.44 9.80
CA LEU A 233 -23.15 -0.54 8.49
C LEU A 233 -23.10 0.77 7.68
N ASN A 234 -22.75 1.90 8.29
CA ASN A 234 -22.92 3.22 7.68
C ASN A 234 -21.68 3.76 6.95
N VAL A 235 -20.49 3.22 7.25
CA VAL A 235 -19.24 3.66 6.62
C VAL A 235 -18.60 2.44 5.96
N ASN A 236 -18.25 2.56 4.68
CA ASN A 236 -17.46 1.56 3.96
C ASN A 236 -16.02 2.10 3.82
N PRO A 237 -15.09 1.69 4.70
CA PRO A 237 -13.76 2.27 4.74
C PRO A 237 -12.92 1.93 3.49
N GLU A 238 -13.14 0.77 2.88
CA GLU A 238 -12.50 0.41 1.62
C GLU A 238 -12.89 1.40 0.50
N ARG A 239 -14.19 1.74 0.41
CA ARG A 239 -14.65 2.77 -0.53
C ARG A 239 -14.08 4.14 -0.21
N MET A 240 -13.97 4.47 1.08
CA MET A 240 -13.39 5.74 1.54
C MET A 240 -11.92 5.89 1.09
N MET A 241 -11.10 4.84 1.20
CA MET A 241 -9.69 4.83 0.76
C MET A 241 -9.50 5.22 -0.71
N VAL A 242 -10.51 5.00 -1.56
CA VAL A 242 -10.46 5.24 -3.01
C VAL A 242 -11.51 6.25 -3.51
N SER A 243 -12.22 6.92 -2.59
CA SER A 243 -13.31 7.84 -2.92
C SER A 243 -12.80 9.12 -3.58
N GLN A 244 -13.66 9.77 -4.38
CA GLN A 244 -13.42 11.12 -4.87
C GLN A 244 -13.52 12.14 -3.73
N ASP A 245 -14.43 11.92 -2.78
CA ASP A 245 -14.73 12.85 -1.69
C ASP A 245 -13.59 12.99 -0.66
N PHE A 246 -12.63 12.04 -0.66
CA PHE A 246 -11.50 12.07 0.25
C PHE A 246 -10.33 12.86 -0.34
N ILE A 247 -9.22 12.23 -0.73
CA ILE A 247 -8.04 12.96 -1.23
C ILE A 247 -8.34 13.86 -2.46
N PRO A 248 -9.11 13.42 -3.48
CA PRO A 248 -9.37 14.23 -4.67
C PRO A 248 -10.15 15.53 -4.45
N GLU A 249 -11.07 15.57 -3.49
CA GLU A 249 -11.87 16.77 -3.22
C GLU A 249 -11.44 17.51 -1.95
N LEU A 250 -11.13 16.76 -0.88
CA LEU A 250 -10.80 17.33 0.43
C LEU A 250 -9.49 18.10 0.41
N ILE A 251 -8.45 17.59 -0.26
CA ILE A 251 -7.14 18.25 -0.30
C ILE A 251 -7.21 19.58 -1.09
N PRO A 252 -7.84 19.63 -2.29
CA PRO A 252 -8.12 20.91 -2.94
C PRO A 252 -8.98 21.87 -2.10
N ALA A 253 -9.97 21.37 -1.37
CA ALA A 253 -10.81 22.20 -0.50
C ALA A 253 -10.02 22.79 0.68
N ILE A 254 -9.13 22.00 1.30
CA ILE A 254 -8.19 22.46 2.33
C ILE A 254 -7.27 23.54 1.76
N SER A 255 -6.66 23.27 0.60
CA SER A 255 -5.80 24.23 -0.11
C SER A 255 -6.52 25.56 -0.39
N LYS A 256 -7.76 25.49 -0.88
CA LYS A 256 -8.59 26.67 -1.14
C LYS A 256 -8.88 27.45 0.14
N SER A 257 -9.26 26.77 1.22
CA SER A 257 -9.58 27.40 2.51
C SER A 257 -8.39 28.13 3.13
N ILE A 258 -7.18 27.60 2.95
CA ILE A 258 -5.92 28.25 3.37
C ILE A 258 -5.68 29.52 2.56
N ARG A 259 -5.80 29.47 1.22
CA ARG A 259 -5.62 30.63 0.34
C ARG A 259 -6.63 31.75 0.62
N GLU A 260 -7.87 31.37 0.89
CA GLU A 260 -8.96 32.32 1.18
C GLU A 260 -8.94 32.82 2.63
N ASN A 261 -8.01 32.34 3.46
CA ASN A 261 -7.92 32.64 4.89
C ASN A 261 -9.27 32.43 5.61
N ASN A 262 -9.92 31.29 5.34
CA ASN A 262 -11.20 30.92 5.93
C ASN A 262 -11.01 29.86 7.03
N PRO A 263 -10.69 30.27 8.28
CA PRO A 263 -10.33 29.34 9.35
C PRO A 263 -11.49 28.44 9.77
N ARG A 264 -12.75 28.91 9.67
CA ARG A 264 -13.93 28.11 10.04
C ARG A 264 -14.11 26.95 9.07
N HIS A 265 -14.07 27.23 7.76
CA HIS A 265 -14.20 26.18 6.76
C HIS A 265 -13.01 25.22 6.79
N LEU A 266 -11.78 25.75 6.96
CA LEU A 266 -10.59 24.92 7.14
C LEU A 266 -10.73 23.96 8.32
N HIS A 267 -11.19 24.42 9.48
CA HIS A 267 -11.40 23.57 10.65
C HIS A 267 -12.37 22.41 10.36
N THR A 268 -13.52 22.69 9.74
CA THR A 268 -14.47 21.64 9.35
C THR A 268 -13.88 20.61 8.37
N LEU A 269 -13.05 21.06 7.42
CA LEU A 269 -12.39 20.16 6.47
C LEU A 269 -11.33 19.28 7.17
N LEU A 270 -10.63 19.82 8.17
CA LEU A 270 -9.67 19.05 8.97
C LEU A 270 -10.37 18.02 9.88
N GLU A 271 -11.49 18.37 10.50
CA GLU A 271 -12.31 17.40 11.26
C GLU A 271 -12.81 16.26 10.35
N ALA A 272 -13.27 16.59 9.14
CA ALA A 272 -13.66 15.58 8.16
C ALA A 272 -12.48 14.70 7.73
N PHE A 273 -11.29 15.30 7.57
CA PHE A 273 -10.06 14.57 7.25
C PHE A 273 -9.69 13.58 8.35
N ASP A 274 -9.70 14.03 9.61
CA ASP A 274 -9.35 13.19 10.77
C ASP A 274 -10.33 12.03 10.92
N PHE A 275 -11.64 12.30 10.80
CA PHE A 275 -12.66 11.25 10.81
C PHE A 275 -12.42 10.20 9.71
N MET A 276 -12.11 10.62 8.49
CA MET A 276 -11.84 9.70 7.39
C MET A 276 -10.55 8.91 7.62
N MET A 277 -9.49 9.57 8.11
CA MET A 277 -8.21 8.94 8.41
C MET A 277 -8.29 7.90 9.53
N GLU A 278 -9.06 8.16 10.58
CA GLU A 278 -9.30 7.20 11.68
C GLU A 278 -9.96 5.93 11.15
N ASN A 279 -11.03 6.08 10.37
CA ASN A 279 -11.73 4.95 9.75
C ASN A 279 -10.81 4.14 8.82
N VAL A 280 -9.96 4.81 8.04
CA VAL A 280 -8.96 4.17 7.19
C VAL A 280 -7.96 3.36 8.01
N PHE A 281 -7.38 3.93 9.07
CA PHE A 281 -6.39 3.22 9.88
C PHE A 281 -6.97 2.05 10.65
N GLU A 282 -8.13 2.24 11.28
CA GLU A 282 -8.79 1.16 12.01
C GLU A 282 -9.10 -0.03 11.07
N SER A 283 -9.49 0.26 9.83
CA SER A 283 -9.79 -0.77 8.83
C SER A 283 -8.56 -1.52 8.35
N ILE A 284 -7.42 -0.83 8.21
CA ILE A 284 -6.14 -1.48 7.91
C ILE A 284 -5.67 -2.31 9.11
N ASN A 285 -5.86 -1.83 10.34
CA ASN A 285 -5.54 -2.57 11.57
C ASN A 285 -6.38 -3.84 11.69
N ASN A 286 -7.68 -3.76 11.40
CA ASN A 286 -8.56 -4.92 11.32
C ASN A 286 -8.06 -5.94 10.27
N ALA A 287 -7.57 -5.47 9.12
CA ALA A 287 -6.97 -6.35 8.13
C ALA A 287 -5.70 -7.05 8.66
N PHE A 288 -4.84 -6.37 9.42
CA PHE A 288 -3.71 -7.00 10.13
C PHE A 288 -4.16 -8.04 11.16
N GLU A 289 -5.22 -7.75 11.91
CA GLU A 289 -5.81 -8.67 12.88
C GLU A 289 -6.34 -9.94 12.20
N ILE A 290 -7.11 -9.79 11.12
CA ILE A 290 -7.59 -10.92 10.31
C ILE A 290 -6.41 -11.72 9.75
N ALA A 291 -5.45 -11.05 9.12
CA ALA A 291 -4.27 -11.68 8.54
C ALA A 291 -3.41 -12.43 9.58
N SER A 292 -3.41 -12.01 10.84
CA SER A 292 -2.69 -12.68 11.93
C SER A 292 -3.54 -13.72 12.68
N GLY A 293 -4.85 -13.78 12.43
CA GLY A 293 -5.77 -14.60 13.22
C GLY A 293 -5.95 -14.08 14.66
N GLY A 294 -5.86 -12.77 14.87
CA GLY A 294 -5.94 -12.11 16.17
C GLY A 294 -4.60 -12.00 16.92
N GLY A 295 -3.49 -12.40 16.31
CA GLY A 295 -2.16 -12.36 16.93
C GLY A 295 -1.44 -11.00 16.85
N ILE A 296 -1.85 -10.15 15.92
CA ILE A 296 -1.34 -8.78 15.73
C ILE A 296 -2.54 -7.85 15.86
N VAL A 297 -2.52 -7.02 16.91
CA VAL A 297 -3.50 -5.97 17.15
C VAL A 297 -2.73 -4.66 17.14
N LEU A 298 -3.05 -3.79 16.18
CA LEU A 298 -2.46 -2.47 16.06
C LEU A 298 -3.52 -1.44 16.41
N ASP A 299 -3.14 -0.39 17.12
CA ASP A 299 -4.02 0.74 17.41
C ASP A 299 -3.62 1.98 16.60
N GLY A 300 -4.59 2.82 16.25
CA GLY A 300 -4.39 4.10 15.54
C GLY A 300 -3.35 4.02 14.42
N ASP A 301 -2.29 4.83 14.53
CA ASP A 301 -1.19 4.94 13.57
C ASP A 301 -0.02 3.96 13.78
N GLU A 302 -0.13 3.00 14.70
CA GLU A 302 0.92 2.00 14.97
C GLU A 302 1.32 1.20 13.72
N THR A 303 2.59 0.88 13.57
CA THR A 303 3.07 0.17 12.37
C THR A 303 3.65 -1.19 12.74
N MET A 304 3.40 -2.18 11.87
CA MET A 304 3.92 -3.53 12.07
C MET A 304 5.45 -3.61 11.95
N PHE A 305 6.05 -2.77 11.09
CA PHE A 305 7.49 -2.71 10.89
C PHE A 305 7.98 -1.30 11.20
N SER A 306 9.23 -1.20 11.65
CA SER A 306 9.86 0.09 11.92
C SER A 306 9.85 0.98 10.69
N LEU A 307 9.38 2.22 10.86
CA LEU A 307 9.38 3.27 9.84
C LEU A 307 10.77 3.89 9.64
N GLY A 308 11.73 3.53 10.51
CA GLY A 308 13.07 4.10 10.47
C GLY A 308 13.08 5.62 10.47
N ASN A 309 13.81 6.16 9.50
CA ASN A 309 14.01 7.60 9.33
C ASN A 309 13.04 8.24 8.31
N VAL A 310 12.00 7.52 7.87
CA VAL A 310 11.05 8.04 6.87
C VAL A 310 10.45 9.37 7.34
N PHE A 311 10.16 9.51 8.64
CA PHE A 311 9.62 10.74 9.22
C PHE A 311 10.62 11.55 10.05
N SER A 312 11.90 11.16 10.12
CA SER A 312 12.92 11.98 10.78
C SER A 312 13.37 13.10 9.84
N VAL A 313 13.38 14.33 10.35
CA VAL A 313 13.86 15.55 9.67
C VAL A 313 15.36 15.49 9.42
#